data_AF-A0A3D0URU7-F1
#
_entry.id   AF-A0A3D0URU7-F1
#
_cell.length_a   1.000
_cell.length_b   1.000
_cell.length_c   1.000
_cell.angle_alpha   90.00
_cell.angle_beta   90.00
_cell.angle_gamma   90.00
#
_symmetry.space_group_name_H-M   'P 1'
#
loop_
_entity.id
_entity.type
_entity.pdbx_description
1 polymer ?
#
loop_
_entity_poly.entity_id
_entity_poly.type
_entity_poly.pdbx_seq_one_letter_code
_entity_poly.pdbx_strand_id
1 'polypeptide(L)'
;MVSAGYDLFISPYLNTGFYTVTLSLAESDGGLLVGHPAPIGNLAFTAFPRKFAEPEQTEVIHATWDKVIALSGYELLGTESKDILEVTLDWQALQRMDTSFTNFLHLVDPESGQIVAQADVIPRGWSYPTNWWEQGELVEDTIQLYLESVPSGEYELYVGWYDIENGERLPVSSKSGEQMPDKRAFLARIEHEP
;
A
#
# COMPACT_ATOMS: atom_id res chain seq x y z
N MET A 1 40.18 15.11 14.91
CA MET A 1 38.99 14.42 15.44
C MET A 1 38.21 13.95 14.22
N VAL A 2 37.96 12.65 14.09
CA VAL A 2 37.17 12.10 12.96
C VAL A 2 35.76 11.85 13.50
N SER A 3 34.75 12.43 12.87
CA SER A 3 33.34 12.13 13.13
C SER A 3 32.73 11.54 11.87
N ALA A 4 31.93 10.50 12.03
CA ALA A 4 31.09 9.92 10.98
C ALA A 4 29.63 9.94 11.46
N GLY A 5 28.72 10.29 10.57
CA GLY A 5 27.28 10.18 10.81
C GLY A 5 26.78 8.79 10.42
N TYR A 6 25.81 8.28 11.15
CA TYR A 6 25.10 7.04 10.84
C TYR A 6 23.60 7.30 11.00
N ASP A 7 22.82 6.80 10.04
CA ASP A 7 21.37 6.86 10.10
C ASP A 7 20.84 5.65 10.86
N LEU A 8 20.04 5.90 11.89
CA LEU A 8 19.32 4.87 12.62
C LEU A 8 17.92 4.73 12.02
N PHE A 9 17.65 3.62 11.34
CA PHE A 9 16.32 3.30 10.86
C PHE A 9 15.44 2.88 12.03
N ILE A 10 14.41 3.69 12.28
CA ILE A 10 13.42 3.44 13.32
C ILE A 10 12.33 2.56 12.73
N SER A 11 12.10 1.41 13.38
CA SER A 11 11.05 0.49 12.94
C SER A 11 9.68 1.19 12.96
N PRO A 12 8.89 1.11 11.88
CA PRO A 12 7.55 1.70 11.82
C PRO A 12 6.56 1.02 12.78
N TYR A 13 6.94 -0.13 13.36
CA TYR A 13 6.15 -0.92 14.29
C TYR A 13 6.37 -0.54 15.76
N LEU A 14 7.18 0.48 16.06
CA LEU A 14 7.37 0.93 17.43
C LEU A 14 6.09 1.58 17.97
N ASN A 15 5.82 1.33 19.26
CA ASN A 15 4.74 2.00 19.96
C ASN A 15 5.14 3.44 20.31
N THR A 16 4.15 4.33 20.43
CA THR A 16 4.37 5.67 20.98
C THR A 16 5.00 5.55 22.37
N GLY A 17 6.08 6.28 22.61
CA GLY A 17 6.77 6.23 23.89
C GLY A 17 8.13 6.92 23.89
N PHE A 18 8.84 6.76 25.01
CA PHE A 18 10.21 7.23 25.18
C PHE A 18 11.15 6.04 25.16
N TYR A 19 12.12 6.10 24.24
CA TYR A 19 13.14 5.09 24.06
C TYR A 19 14.51 5.65 24.44
N THR A 20 15.39 4.80 24.92
CA THR A 20 16.80 5.15 25.15
C THR A 20 17.63 4.61 24.00
N VAL A 21 18.41 5.48 23.36
CA VAL A 21 19.40 5.08 22.36
C VAL A 21 20.68 4.71 23.11
N THR A 22 21.20 3.51 22.87
CA THR A 22 22.43 3.02 23.50
C THR A 22 23.49 2.71 22.45
N LEU A 23 24.76 2.94 22.81
CA LEU A 23 25.93 2.57 22.02
C LEU A 23 26.62 1.39 22.71
N SER A 24 26.87 0.32 21.95
CA SER A 24 27.59 -0.87 22.44
C SER A 24 28.81 -1.14 21.56
N LEU A 25 29.88 -1.67 22.17
CA LEU A 25 31.03 -2.21 21.44
C LEU A 25 30.83 -3.72 21.28
N ALA A 26 31.25 -4.29 20.15
CA ALA A 26 31.18 -5.73 19.90
C ALA A 26 32.50 -6.26 19.31
N GLU A 27 32.82 -7.53 19.60
CA GLU A 27 33.95 -8.23 18.97
C GLU A 27 33.75 -8.33 17.46
N SER A 28 34.81 -8.09 16.68
CA SER A 28 34.73 -8.01 15.22
C SER A 28 34.40 -9.33 14.53
N ASP A 29 34.69 -10.47 15.18
CA ASP A 29 34.62 -11.82 14.61
C ASP A 29 33.39 -12.63 15.06
N GLY A 30 32.49 -12.04 15.86
CA GLY A 30 31.28 -12.73 16.31
C GLY A 30 30.15 -11.83 16.78
N GLY A 31 30.36 -10.51 16.86
CA GLY A 31 29.35 -9.57 17.33
C GLY A 31 29.02 -9.69 18.82
N LEU A 32 29.81 -10.44 19.59
CA LEU A 32 29.64 -10.53 21.04
C LEU A 32 29.86 -9.14 21.66
N LEU A 33 28.88 -8.64 22.40
CA LEU A 33 28.97 -7.33 23.04
C LEU A 33 30.07 -7.30 24.11
N VAL A 34 30.94 -6.30 24.03
CA VAL A 34 32.04 -6.06 24.97
C VAL A 34 31.63 -4.93 25.91
N GLY A 35 31.52 -5.24 27.21
CA GLY A 35 31.13 -4.27 28.23
C GLY A 35 29.63 -3.99 28.29
N HIS A 36 29.26 -2.85 28.88
CA HIS A 36 27.86 -2.44 29.04
C HIS A 36 27.48 -1.38 27.99
N PRO A 37 26.25 -1.44 27.42
CA PRO A 37 25.75 -0.38 26.57
C PRO A 37 25.75 0.97 27.28
N ALA A 38 26.28 2.01 26.63
CA ALA A 38 26.26 3.38 27.13
C ALA A 38 25.06 4.15 26.54
N PRO A 39 24.16 4.73 27.36
CA PRO A 39 23.12 5.61 26.85
C PRO A 39 23.74 6.84 26.16
N ILE A 40 23.32 7.11 24.93
CA ILE A 40 23.79 8.25 24.13
C ILE A 40 22.70 9.29 23.88
N GLY A 41 21.44 8.97 24.19
CA GLY A 41 20.32 9.89 24.05
C GLY A 41 18.98 9.24 24.33
N ASN A 42 17.93 10.05 24.27
CA ASN A 42 16.55 9.60 24.35
C ASN A 42 15.82 9.97 23.07
N LEU A 43 14.89 9.12 22.66
CA LEU A 43 14.02 9.31 21.51
C LEU A 43 12.58 9.28 22.00
N ALA A 44 11.90 10.43 21.93
CA ALA A 44 10.44 10.45 21.98
C ALA A 44 9.94 10.04 20.59
N PHE A 45 9.18 8.97 20.52
CA PHE A 45 8.62 8.45 19.29
C PHE A 45 7.09 8.46 19.36
N THR A 46 6.46 8.88 18.28
CA THR A 46 5.00 8.80 18.10
C THR A 46 4.74 7.85 16.95
N ALA A 47 4.05 6.76 17.24
CA ALA A 47 3.66 5.79 16.23
C ALA A 47 2.68 6.42 15.22
N PHE A 48 2.66 5.88 14.01
CA PHE A 48 1.64 6.24 13.04
C PHE A 48 0.25 5.90 13.59
N PRO A 49 -0.75 6.79 13.41
CA PRO A 49 -2.12 6.45 13.75
C PRO A 49 -2.58 5.32 12.82
N ARG A 50 -2.92 4.18 13.42
CA ARG A 50 -3.40 2.98 12.72
C ARG A 50 -4.86 2.72 13.08
N LYS A 51 -5.65 2.29 12.09
CA LYS A 51 -7.03 1.83 12.28
C LYS A 51 -7.03 0.30 12.21
N PHE A 52 -7.72 -0.36 13.14
CA PHE A 52 -7.85 -1.83 13.19
C PHE A 52 -9.30 -2.30 13.34
N ALA A 53 -10.22 -1.37 13.57
CA ALA A 53 -11.62 -1.68 13.83
C ALA A 53 -12.34 -1.95 12.51
N GLU A 54 -12.94 -3.12 12.39
CA GLU A 54 -13.76 -3.58 11.27
C GLU A 54 -14.73 -2.48 10.82
N PRO A 55 -14.78 -2.09 9.52
CA PRO A 55 -15.85 -1.23 9.03
C PRO A 55 -17.16 -1.93 9.34
N GLU A 56 -18.16 -1.23 9.93
CA GLU A 56 -19.52 -1.75 9.94
C GLU A 56 -19.88 -2.07 8.47
N GLN A 57 -20.05 -3.36 8.22
CA GLN A 57 -19.92 -3.99 6.91
C GLN A 57 -20.68 -3.25 5.82
N THR A 58 -19.93 -2.72 4.86
CA THR A 58 -20.40 -2.49 3.50
C THR A 58 -19.44 -3.28 2.59
N GLU A 59 -19.45 -4.62 2.70
CA GLU A 59 -18.61 -5.51 1.88
C GLU A 59 -19.09 -5.44 0.42
N VAL A 60 -18.57 -4.49 -0.37
CA VAL A 60 -18.94 -4.33 -1.79
C VAL A 60 -18.08 -5.24 -2.69
N ILE A 61 -16.79 -5.40 -2.37
CA ILE A 61 -15.85 -6.28 -3.09
C ILE A 61 -15.05 -7.13 -2.11
N HIS A 62 -14.82 -8.40 -2.49
CA HIS A 62 -13.86 -9.29 -1.84
C HIS A 62 -12.78 -9.69 -2.82
N ALA A 63 -11.61 -9.10 -2.68
CA ALA A 63 -10.41 -9.47 -3.40
C ALA A 63 -9.24 -9.58 -2.43
N THR A 64 -8.49 -10.67 -2.51
CA THR A 64 -7.33 -10.92 -1.64
C THR A 64 -6.11 -11.25 -2.49
N TRP A 65 -5.06 -10.42 -2.37
CA TRP A 65 -3.78 -10.59 -3.04
C TRP A 65 -2.83 -11.37 -2.16
N ASP A 66 -2.38 -12.52 -2.66
CA ASP A 66 -1.42 -13.44 -2.06
C ASP A 66 -1.61 -13.72 -0.55
N LYS A 67 -2.87 -13.61 -0.09
CA LYS A 67 -3.24 -13.71 1.34
C LYS A 67 -2.52 -12.71 2.26
N VAL A 68 -1.97 -11.62 1.70
CA VAL A 68 -1.28 -10.55 2.43
C VAL A 68 -2.10 -9.26 2.49
N ILE A 69 -2.82 -8.94 1.43
CA ILE A 69 -3.60 -7.69 1.30
C ILE A 69 -5.01 -8.05 0.86
N ALA A 70 -6.02 -7.51 1.54
CA ALA A 70 -7.42 -7.62 1.14
C ALA A 70 -7.98 -6.25 0.80
N LEU A 71 -8.85 -6.19 -0.21
CA LEU A 71 -9.72 -5.05 -0.47
C LEU A 71 -11.10 -5.33 0.12
N SER A 72 -11.58 -4.46 1.00
CA SER A 72 -12.90 -4.57 1.64
C SER A 72 -13.97 -3.67 1.02
N GLY A 73 -13.56 -2.60 0.33
CA GLY A 73 -14.46 -1.60 -0.21
C GLY A 73 -13.75 -0.61 -1.11
N TYR A 74 -14.53 0.15 -1.87
CA TYR A 74 -14.04 1.28 -2.65
C TYR A 74 -15.15 2.30 -2.86
N GLU A 75 -14.77 3.55 -3.10
CA GLU A 75 -15.64 4.65 -3.46
C GLU A 75 -15.09 5.36 -4.70
N LEU A 76 -15.98 5.75 -5.61
CA LEU A 76 -15.65 6.53 -6.80
C LEU A 76 -16.21 7.94 -6.63
N LEU A 77 -15.35 8.94 -6.75
CA LEU A 77 -15.70 10.35 -6.65
C LEU A 77 -15.30 11.07 -7.93
N GLY A 78 -16.12 12.05 -8.34
CA GLY A 78 -15.87 12.79 -9.57
C GLY A 78 -16.10 11.96 -10.83
N THR A 79 -17.06 11.03 -10.82
CA THR A 79 -17.46 10.26 -12.03
C THR A 79 -17.96 11.16 -13.16
N GLU A 80 -18.50 12.33 -12.81
CA GLU A 80 -18.93 13.37 -13.75
C GLU A 80 -17.79 14.33 -14.17
N SER A 81 -16.59 14.16 -13.62
CA SER A 81 -15.41 14.93 -14.00
C SER A 81 -14.83 14.43 -15.33
N LYS A 82 -14.31 15.36 -16.11
CA LYS A 82 -13.71 15.09 -17.42
C LYS A 82 -12.21 14.82 -17.33
N ASP A 83 -11.56 15.32 -16.28
CA ASP A 83 -10.10 15.34 -16.22
C ASP A 83 -9.55 14.36 -15.20
N ILE A 84 -10.31 14.06 -14.14
CA ILE A 84 -9.82 13.30 -12.99
C ILE A 84 -10.96 12.47 -12.40
N LEU A 85 -10.73 11.17 -12.29
CA LEU A 85 -11.51 10.26 -11.44
C LEU A 85 -10.75 10.01 -10.15
N GLU A 86 -11.40 10.22 -9.01
CA GLU A 86 -10.83 9.92 -7.70
C GLU A 86 -11.39 8.59 -7.18
N VAL A 87 -10.50 7.69 -6.77
CA VAL A 87 -10.82 6.33 -6.33
C VAL A 87 -10.27 6.14 -4.93
N THR A 88 -11.15 6.00 -3.95
CA THR A 88 -10.78 5.64 -2.57
C THR A 88 -10.92 4.15 -2.38
N LEU A 89 -9.89 3.51 -1.83
CA LEU A 89 -9.78 2.07 -1.66
C LEU A 89 -9.57 1.75 -0.18
N ASP A 90 -10.37 0.83 0.33
CA ASP A 90 -10.28 0.36 1.71
C ASP A 90 -9.52 -0.97 1.76
N TRP A 91 -8.25 -0.89 2.16
CA TRP A 91 -7.38 -2.04 2.26
C TRP A 91 -7.31 -2.59 3.69
N GLN A 92 -7.02 -3.88 3.80
CA GLN A 92 -6.63 -4.54 5.04
C GLN A 92 -5.34 -5.33 4.87
N ALA A 93 -4.37 -5.10 5.76
CA ALA A 93 -3.21 -5.99 5.92
C ALA A 93 -3.63 -7.26 6.65
N LEU A 94 -3.49 -8.42 6.00
CA LEU A 94 -3.76 -9.72 6.62
C LEU A 94 -2.56 -10.23 7.44
N GLN A 95 -1.36 -9.73 7.14
CA GLN A 95 -0.12 -9.99 7.85
C GLN A 95 0.88 -8.84 7.63
N ARG A 96 1.95 -8.78 8.44
CA ARG A 96 3.09 -7.89 8.15
C ARG A 96 3.78 -8.34 6.88
N MET A 97 4.17 -7.38 6.06
CA MET A 97 4.85 -7.60 4.79
C MET A 97 6.28 -7.09 4.88
N ASP A 98 7.22 -7.84 4.31
CA ASP A 98 8.62 -7.38 4.20
C ASP A 98 8.84 -6.55 2.92
N THR A 99 7.93 -6.68 1.95
CA THR A 99 8.00 -6.02 0.63
C THR A 99 7.04 -4.83 0.57
N SER A 100 7.51 -3.73 -0.03
CA SER A 100 6.68 -2.58 -0.38
C SER A 100 6.11 -2.80 -1.78
N PHE A 101 4.86 -3.24 -1.86
CA PHE A 101 4.16 -3.44 -3.12
C PHE A 101 3.61 -2.13 -3.67
N THR A 102 3.51 -2.04 -4.99
CA THR A 102 2.91 -0.92 -5.73
C THR A 102 1.50 -1.31 -6.14
N ASN A 103 0.55 -0.41 -5.86
CA ASN A 103 -0.84 -0.51 -6.28
C ASN A 103 -0.96 0.09 -7.69
N PHE A 104 -1.73 -0.56 -8.56
CA PHE A 104 -2.12 0.01 -9.85
C PHE A 104 -3.64 0.17 -9.94
N LEU A 105 -4.06 1.25 -10.59
CA LEU A 105 -5.39 1.39 -11.18
C LEU A 105 -5.24 1.43 -12.69
N HIS A 106 -6.01 0.60 -13.39
CA HIS A 106 -6.06 0.59 -14.86
C HIS A 106 -7.49 0.85 -15.33
N LEU A 107 -7.67 1.85 -16.18
CA LEU A 107 -8.88 2.05 -16.96
C LEU A 107 -8.68 1.39 -18.32
N VAL A 108 -9.53 0.44 -18.67
CA VAL A 108 -9.35 -0.45 -19.81
C VAL A 108 -10.53 -0.29 -20.76
N ASP A 109 -10.24 -0.17 -22.04
CA ASP A 109 -11.23 -0.27 -23.10
C ASP A 109 -11.65 -1.74 -23.25
N PRO A 110 -12.93 -2.09 -23.01
CA PRO A 110 -13.39 -3.47 -23.09
C PRO A 110 -13.39 -4.04 -24.52
N GLU A 111 -13.42 -3.19 -25.56
CA GLU A 111 -13.41 -3.64 -26.95
C GLU A 111 -12.00 -4.01 -27.41
N SER A 112 -11.01 -3.15 -27.14
CA SER A 112 -9.63 -3.36 -27.57
C SER A 112 -8.76 -4.10 -26.54
N GLY A 113 -9.17 -4.11 -25.27
CA GLY A 113 -8.38 -4.58 -24.13
C GLY A 113 -7.21 -3.66 -23.76
N GLN A 114 -7.12 -2.47 -24.36
CA GLN A 114 -6.03 -1.53 -24.10
C GLN A 114 -6.26 -0.74 -22.80
N ILE A 115 -5.18 -0.48 -22.08
CA ILE A 115 -5.20 0.45 -20.95
C ILE A 115 -5.17 1.87 -21.53
N VAL A 116 -6.23 2.65 -21.28
CA VAL A 116 -6.40 4.02 -21.78
C VAL A 116 -5.97 5.08 -20.76
N ALA A 117 -5.99 4.73 -19.47
CA ALA A 117 -5.44 5.52 -18.38
C ALA A 117 -4.96 4.59 -17.26
N GLN A 118 -3.93 5.01 -16.52
CA GLN A 118 -3.42 4.26 -15.39
C GLN A 118 -2.79 5.15 -14.32
N ALA A 119 -2.74 4.62 -13.11
CA ALA A 119 -1.98 5.17 -12.00
C ALA A 119 -1.25 4.05 -11.27
N ASP A 120 0.04 4.25 -10.99
CA ASP A 120 0.90 3.36 -10.21
C ASP A 120 1.39 4.10 -8.97
N VAL A 121 1.02 3.64 -7.78
CA VAL A 121 1.30 4.37 -6.54
C VAL A 121 1.67 3.44 -5.40
N ILE A 122 2.55 3.94 -4.53
CA ILE A 122 2.63 3.46 -3.15
C ILE A 122 1.50 4.15 -2.35
N PRO A 123 0.81 3.44 -1.44
CA PRO A 123 -0.36 3.99 -0.74
C PRO A 123 -0.11 5.32 -0.04
N ARG A 124 -1.18 6.12 0.03
CA ARG A 124 -1.21 7.48 0.57
C ARG A 124 -0.20 8.40 -0.13
N GLY A 125 -0.15 8.32 -1.47
CA GLY A 125 0.72 9.18 -2.28
C GLY A 125 2.19 9.02 -1.95
N TRP A 126 2.68 7.78 -1.94
CA TRP A 126 4.09 7.43 -1.69
C TRP A 126 4.59 7.62 -0.26
N SER A 127 3.68 7.75 0.71
CA SER A 127 4.04 8.02 2.11
C SER A 127 3.82 6.83 3.06
N TYR A 128 3.09 5.79 2.63
CA TYR A 128 2.73 4.68 3.51
C TYR A 128 2.88 3.30 2.84
N PRO A 129 4.12 2.85 2.60
CA PRO A 129 4.40 1.60 1.92
C PRO A 129 3.86 0.38 2.68
N THR A 130 3.54 -0.70 1.95
CA THR A 130 2.88 -1.88 2.53
C THR A 130 3.74 -2.59 3.56
N ASN A 131 5.07 -2.49 3.47
CA ASN A 131 5.99 -3.01 4.49
C ASN A 131 6.01 -2.20 5.79
N TRP A 132 5.18 -1.15 5.91
CA TRP A 132 4.93 -0.45 7.18
C TRP A 132 3.59 -0.85 7.81
N TRP A 133 2.75 -1.58 7.08
CA TRP A 133 1.42 -1.96 7.56
C TRP A 133 1.53 -3.04 8.63
N GLU A 134 0.66 -2.93 9.64
CA GLU A 134 0.52 -3.91 10.70
C GLU A 134 -0.50 -4.99 10.37
N GLN A 135 -0.33 -6.18 10.94
CA GLN A 135 -1.35 -7.21 10.81
C GLN A 135 -2.71 -6.71 11.34
N GLY A 136 -3.75 -6.85 10.51
CA GLY A 136 -5.11 -6.42 10.78
C GLY A 136 -5.36 -4.92 10.54
N GLU A 137 -4.35 -4.15 10.14
CA GLU A 137 -4.50 -2.72 9.89
C GLU A 137 -5.40 -2.45 8.69
N LEU A 138 -6.28 -1.46 8.84
CA LEU A 138 -7.10 -0.89 7.79
C LEU A 138 -6.44 0.38 7.24
N VAL A 139 -6.27 0.41 5.92
CA VAL A 139 -5.62 1.50 5.20
C VAL A 139 -6.53 1.99 4.09
N GLU A 140 -7.10 3.17 4.32
CA GLU A 140 -7.75 3.98 3.30
C GLU A 140 -6.67 4.63 2.41
N ASP A 141 -6.85 4.50 1.09
CA ASP A 141 -5.94 5.00 0.06
C ASP A 141 -6.74 5.66 -1.06
N THR A 142 -6.52 6.96 -1.28
CA THR A 142 -7.20 7.73 -2.33
C THR A 142 -6.23 7.98 -3.48
N ILE A 143 -6.63 7.57 -4.67
CA ILE A 143 -5.82 7.62 -5.90
C ILE A 143 -6.55 8.49 -6.92
N GLN A 144 -5.81 9.41 -7.53
CA GLN A 144 -6.29 10.22 -8.64
C GLN A 144 -5.86 9.58 -9.96
N LEU A 145 -6.84 9.29 -10.80
CA LEU A 145 -6.65 8.80 -12.16
C LEU A 145 -6.96 9.92 -13.15
N TYR A 146 -5.95 10.38 -13.87
CA TYR A 146 -6.09 11.45 -14.86
C TYR A 146 -6.69 10.91 -16.17
N LEU A 147 -7.74 11.59 -16.66
CA LEU A 147 -8.56 11.20 -17.80
C LEU A 147 -8.47 12.16 -18.99
N GLU A 148 -7.65 13.21 -18.93
CA GLU A 148 -7.57 14.29 -19.95
C GLU A 148 -7.37 13.79 -21.40
N SER A 149 -6.76 12.62 -21.58
CA SER A 149 -6.49 12.02 -22.91
C SER A 149 -7.40 10.84 -23.23
N VAL A 150 -8.38 10.54 -22.38
CA VAL A 150 -9.29 9.41 -22.53
C VAL A 150 -10.45 9.82 -23.46
N PRO A 151 -10.68 9.11 -24.57
CA PRO A 151 -11.83 9.40 -25.45
C PRO A 151 -13.16 9.14 -24.75
N SER A 152 -14.25 9.75 -25.25
CA SER A 152 -15.59 9.40 -24.78
C SER A 152 -15.88 7.91 -24.98
N GLY A 153 -16.49 7.26 -23.99
CA GLY A 153 -16.82 5.84 -24.10
C GLY A 153 -17.11 5.17 -22.76
N GLU A 154 -17.37 3.87 -22.82
CA GLU A 154 -17.50 3.00 -21.66
C GLU A 154 -16.18 2.25 -21.43
N TYR A 155 -15.70 2.28 -20.19
CA TYR A 155 -14.44 1.67 -19.78
C TYR A 155 -14.62 0.78 -18.55
N GLU A 156 -13.69 -0.13 -18.32
CA GLU A 156 -13.64 -0.98 -17.15
C GLU A 156 -12.46 -0.59 -16.24
N LEU A 157 -12.75 -0.31 -14.98
CA LEU A 157 -11.75 0.04 -13.97
C LEU A 157 -11.31 -1.23 -13.23
N TYR A 158 -9.99 -1.43 -13.17
CA TYR A 158 -9.36 -2.54 -12.49
C TYR A 158 -8.32 -2.08 -11.49
N VAL A 159 -8.12 -2.86 -10.43
CA VAL A 159 -7.08 -2.64 -9.42
C VAL A 159 -6.21 -3.88 -9.22
N GLY A 160 -4.96 -3.70 -8.82
CA GLY A 160 -4.13 -4.80 -8.35
C GLY A 160 -2.79 -4.35 -7.79
N TRP A 161 -1.98 -5.34 -7.42
CA TRP A 161 -0.68 -5.12 -6.78
C TRP A 161 0.42 -5.81 -7.55
N TYR A 162 1.62 -5.22 -7.52
CA TYR A 162 2.84 -5.84 -8.00
C TYR A 162 4.03 -5.46 -7.13
N ASP A 163 5.09 -6.26 -7.23
CA ASP A 163 6.40 -5.92 -6.70
C ASP A 163 7.18 -5.09 -7.73
N ILE A 164 7.57 -3.87 -7.37
CA ILE A 164 8.26 -2.94 -8.27
C ILE A 164 9.66 -3.41 -8.64
N GLU A 165 10.31 -4.24 -7.83
CA GLU A 165 11.69 -4.71 -8.06
C GLU A 165 11.76 -5.74 -9.19
N ASN A 166 10.75 -6.62 -9.29
CA ASN A 166 10.70 -7.70 -10.30
C ASN A 166 9.56 -7.53 -11.32
N GLY A 167 8.62 -6.62 -11.10
CA GLY A 167 7.47 -6.38 -11.95
C GLY A 167 6.36 -7.45 -11.86
N GLU A 168 6.47 -8.41 -10.93
CA GLU A 168 5.51 -9.50 -10.80
C GLU A 168 4.23 -9.04 -10.09
N ARG A 169 3.09 -9.25 -10.74
CA ARG A 169 1.78 -9.04 -10.11
C ARG A 169 1.50 -10.13 -9.07
N LEU A 170 0.87 -9.73 -7.97
CA LEU A 170 0.44 -10.64 -6.91
C LEU A 170 -0.82 -11.40 -7.36
N PRO A 171 -0.91 -12.73 -7.19
CA PRO A 171 -2.13 -13.46 -7.47
C PRO A 171 -3.29 -12.95 -6.61
N VAL A 172 -4.48 -12.82 -7.18
CA VAL A 172 -5.68 -12.37 -6.47
C VAL A 172 -6.78 -13.40 -6.55
N SER A 173 -7.44 -13.63 -5.43
CA SER A 173 -8.60 -14.51 -5.33
C SER A 173 -9.85 -13.79 -4.84
N SER A 174 -11.01 -14.23 -5.33
CA SER A 174 -12.31 -13.82 -4.81
C SER A 174 -12.63 -14.46 -3.45
N LYS A 175 -13.77 -14.09 -2.84
CA LYS A 175 -14.28 -14.70 -1.60
C LYS A 175 -14.42 -16.23 -1.67
N SER A 176 -14.73 -16.78 -2.85
CA SER A 176 -14.85 -18.23 -3.04
C SER A 176 -13.50 -18.94 -3.22
N GLY A 177 -12.39 -18.20 -3.27
CA GLY A 177 -11.05 -18.71 -3.51
C GLY A 177 -10.70 -18.88 -4.99
N GLU A 178 -11.58 -18.48 -5.90
CA GLU A 178 -11.30 -18.49 -7.34
C GLU A 178 -10.26 -17.42 -7.70
N GLN A 179 -9.26 -17.80 -8.51
CA GLN A 179 -8.25 -16.87 -9.00
C GLN A 179 -8.85 -15.93 -10.04
N MET A 180 -8.65 -14.62 -9.88
CA MET A 180 -9.10 -13.64 -10.86
C MET A 180 -8.11 -13.54 -12.03
N PRO A 181 -8.59 -13.34 -13.27
CA PRO A 181 -7.75 -13.22 -14.45
C PRO A 181 -6.82 -12.00 -14.36
N ASP A 182 -5.67 -12.08 -15.05
CA ASP A 182 -4.64 -11.04 -15.13
C ASP A 182 -4.13 -10.50 -13.78
N LYS A 183 -4.42 -11.21 -12.69
CA LYS A 183 -4.05 -10.86 -11.33
C LYS A 183 -4.54 -9.47 -10.91
N ARG A 184 -5.77 -9.13 -11.30
CA ARG A 184 -6.46 -7.86 -10.98
C ARG A 184 -7.92 -8.10 -10.61
N ALA A 185 -8.48 -7.21 -9.81
CA ALA A 185 -9.89 -7.18 -9.48
C ALA A 185 -10.61 -6.12 -10.32
N PHE A 186 -11.78 -6.46 -10.85
CA PHE A 186 -12.69 -5.50 -11.47
C PHE A 186 -13.38 -4.68 -10.39
N LEU A 187 -13.38 -3.35 -10.53
CA LEU A 187 -14.06 -2.43 -9.63
C LEU A 187 -15.42 -2.01 -10.21
N ALA A 188 -15.42 -1.32 -11.34
CA ALA A 188 -16.62 -0.74 -11.91
C ALA A 188 -16.51 -0.50 -13.41
N ARG A 189 -17.66 -0.25 -14.05
CA ARG A 189 -17.70 0.40 -15.36
C ARG A 189 -17.72 1.90 -15.17
N ILE A 190 -16.98 2.61 -16.02
CA ILE A 190 -16.87 4.06 -16.03
C ILE A 190 -17.37 4.55 -17.38
N GLU A 191 -18.43 5.35 -17.36
CA GLU A 191 -18.86 6.14 -18.52
C GLU A 191 -18.06 7.44 -18.49
N HIS A 192 -17.32 7.72 -19.57
CA HIS A 192 -16.56 8.96 -19.70
C HIS A 192 -17.14 9.82 -20.82
N GLU A 193 -17.54 11.04 -20.46
CA GLU A 193 -18.02 12.07 -21.40
C GLU A 193 -17.20 13.36 -21.23
N PRO A 194 -16.31 13.70 -22.18
CA PRO A 194 -15.52 14.93 -22.19
C PRO A 194 -16.32 16.15 -22.63
#